data_AF-A0A8E2DZY2-F1
#
_entry.id   AF-A0A8E2DZY2-F1
#
_cell.length_a   1.000
_cell.length_b   1.000
_cell.length_c   1.000
_cell.angle_alpha   90.00
_cell.angle_beta   90.00
_cell.angle_gamma   90.00
#
_symmetry.space_group_name_H-M   'P 1'
#
loop_
_entity.id
_entity.type
_entity.pdbx_description
1 polymer ?
#
loop_
_entity_poly.entity_id
_entity_poly.type
_entity_poly.pdbx_seq_one_letter_code
_entity_poly.pdbx_strand_id
1 'polypeptide(L)'
;QYYTQNCLRGVVNGGPLDNACPNVKEHGSKSHQIERSSFITLIRRQLANDLDANFEPLDLPSSRSVPFKVRLASHGYMLAAKCTAVDFVAFLKHEAAVYQQLKPIQGIHVPVHLGNIDLDKPYYYEGIAGLVNVMFLSVGGTVIHRHMHVDYRAHLTQQGYFSFT
;
A
#
# COMPACT_ATOMS: atom_id res chain seq x y z
N GLN A 1 12.24 -2.62 3.78
CA GLN A 1 12.09 -2.96 2.35
C GLN A 1 10.67 -3.42 2.10
N TYR A 2 10.12 -3.12 0.92
CA TYR A 2 8.77 -3.56 0.54
C TYR A 2 8.73 -5.07 0.24
N TYR A 3 7.54 -5.64 0.38
CA TYR A 3 7.30 -7.05 0.10
C TYR A 3 7.10 -7.30 -1.40
N THR A 4 7.49 -8.47 -1.87
CA THR A 4 7.33 -8.87 -3.27
C THR A 4 5.84 -8.99 -3.61
N GLN A 5 5.50 -8.81 -4.89
CA GLN A 5 4.12 -9.01 -5.33
C GLN A 5 3.64 -10.44 -5.12
N ASN A 6 4.52 -11.43 -5.30
CA ASN A 6 4.19 -12.84 -5.06
C ASN A 6 3.85 -13.09 -3.58
N CYS A 7 4.58 -12.47 -2.64
CA CYS A 7 4.28 -12.55 -1.21
C CYS A 7 2.88 -11.99 -0.89
N LEU A 8 2.54 -10.81 -1.40
CA LEU A 8 1.23 -10.21 -1.13
C LEU A 8 0.09 -10.96 -1.85
N ARG A 9 0.37 -11.56 -3.02
CA ARG A 9 -0.56 -12.49 -3.68
C ARG A 9 -0.77 -13.75 -2.84
N GLY A 10 0.27 -14.25 -2.17
CA GLY A 10 0.20 -15.35 -1.21
C GLY A 10 -0.75 -15.04 -0.05
N VAL A 11 -0.67 -13.84 0.53
CA VAL A 11 -1.60 -13.37 1.59
C VAL A 11 -3.05 -13.29 1.08
N VAL A 12 -3.25 -12.81 -0.16
CA VAL A 12 -4.59 -12.64 -0.73
C VAL A 12 -5.26 -13.96 -1.11
N ASN A 13 -4.49 -14.92 -1.61
CA ASN A 13 -5.01 -16.18 -2.15
C ASN A 13 -4.76 -17.41 -1.26
N GLY A 14 -4.14 -17.25 -0.08
CA GLY A 14 -3.74 -18.38 0.77
C GLY A 14 -2.60 -19.22 0.17
N GLY A 15 -1.72 -18.60 -0.61
CA GLY A 15 -0.62 -19.26 -1.31
C GLY A 15 0.62 -19.52 -0.45
N PRO A 16 1.64 -20.21 -1.01
CA PRO A 16 2.90 -20.48 -0.32
C PRO A 16 3.70 -19.20 -0.08
N LEU A 17 4.65 -19.27 0.86
CA LEU A 17 5.60 -18.19 1.10
C LEU A 17 6.48 -17.94 -0.13
N ASP A 18 6.77 -16.67 -0.41
CA ASP A 18 7.77 -16.29 -1.39
C ASP A 18 9.15 -16.19 -0.73
N ASN A 19 10.03 -17.16 -1.01
CA ASN A 19 11.39 -17.20 -0.48
C ASN A 19 12.28 -16.05 -0.96
N ALA A 20 11.90 -15.35 -2.05
CA ALA A 20 12.58 -14.15 -2.50
C ALA A 20 12.19 -12.90 -1.69
N CYS A 21 11.19 -13.01 -0.80
CA CYS A 21 10.79 -11.91 0.04
C CYS A 21 11.88 -11.59 1.08
N PRO A 22 12.34 -10.33 1.19
CA PRO A 22 13.40 -9.96 2.13
C PRO A 22 13.03 -10.19 3.59
N ASN A 23 11.73 -10.23 3.92
CA ASN A 23 11.24 -10.47 5.27
C ASN A 23 10.46 -11.79 5.37
N VAL A 24 10.77 -12.79 4.53
CA VAL A 24 10.05 -14.09 4.48
C VAL A 24 9.94 -14.78 5.85
N LYS A 25 10.96 -14.60 6.70
CA LYS A 25 11.01 -15.18 8.05
C LYS A 25 9.93 -14.64 8.99
N GLU A 26 9.39 -13.46 8.71
CA GLU A 26 8.33 -12.81 9.49
C GLU A 26 6.93 -13.33 9.12
N HIS A 27 6.81 -14.17 8.10
CA HIS A 27 5.50 -14.60 7.56
C HIS A 27 4.93 -15.89 8.12
N GLY A 28 5.78 -16.77 8.65
CA GLY A 28 5.41 -18.13 9.00
C GLY A 28 6.46 -19.15 8.56
N SER A 29 6.12 -20.44 8.67
CA SER A 29 7.04 -21.54 8.36
C SER A 29 6.76 -22.23 7.02
N LYS A 30 5.48 -22.37 6.64
CA LYS A 30 5.04 -23.02 5.38
C LYS A 30 4.07 -22.17 4.56
N SER A 31 3.25 -21.38 5.25
CA SER A 31 2.26 -20.46 4.67
C SER A 31 2.25 -19.15 5.45
N HIS A 32 1.60 -18.13 4.89
CA HIS A 32 1.38 -16.87 5.58
C HIS A 32 0.53 -17.08 6.86
N GLN A 33 0.91 -16.41 7.95
CA GLN A 33 0.20 -16.43 9.23
C GLN A 33 -1.12 -15.65 9.21
N ILE A 34 -1.33 -14.78 8.22
CA ILE A 34 -2.55 -13.99 8.09
C ILE A 34 -3.15 -14.13 6.70
N GLU A 35 -4.47 -14.18 6.68
CA GLU A 35 -5.28 -14.04 5.48
C GLU A 35 -5.61 -12.57 5.22
N ARG A 36 -6.12 -12.27 4.02
CA ARG A 36 -6.56 -10.94 3.59
C ARG A 36 -7.51 -10.25 4.59
N SER A 37 -8.52 -10.97 5.09
CA SER A 37 -9.51 -10.44 6.03
C SER A 37 -8.84 -10.01 7.35
N SER A 38 -8.01 -10.88 7.91
CA SER A 38 -7.20 -10.60 9.11
C SER A 38 -6.29 -9.40 8.91
N PHE A 39 -5.64 -9.28 7.75
CA PHE A 39 -4.83 -8.10 7.41
C PHE A 39 -5.65 -6.81 7.51
N ILE A 40 -6.84 -6.76 6.88
CA ILE A 40 -7.71 -5.57 6.88
C ILE A 40 -8.17 -5.22 8.30
N THR A 41 -8.59 -6.21 9.10
CA THR A 41 -8.99 -5.98 10.49
C THR A 41 -7.83 -5.43 11.33
N LEU A 42 -6.64 -6.01 11.19
CA LEU A 42 -5.47 -5.62 11.97
C LEU A 42 -4.98 -4.22 11.58
N ILE A 43 -4.89 -3.91 10.29
CA ILE A 43 -4.41 -2.60 9.84
C ILE A 43 -5.41 -1.49 10.16
N ARG A 44 -6.72 -1.76 10.06
CA ARG A 44 -7.75 -0.80 10.49
C ARG A 44 -7.60 -0.47 11.98
N ARG A 45 -7.46 -1.50 12.82
CA ARG A 45 -7.25 -1.31 14.26
C ARG A 45 -5.97 -0.54 14.56
N GLN A 46 -4.88 -0.82 13.84
CA GLN A 46 -3.63 -0.08 14.00
C GLN A 46 -3.82 1.40 13.70
N LEU A 47 -4.42 1.74 12.55
CA LEU A 47 -4.63 3.11 12.10
C LEU A 47 -5.69 3.86 12.94
N ALA A 48 -6.64 3.16 13.54
CA ALA A 48 -7.57 3.75 14.49
C ALA A 48 -6.87 4.17 15.80
N ASN A 49 -5.84 3.43 16.21
CA ASN A 49 -5.07 3.71 17.41
C ASN A 49 -4.06 4.85 17.18
N ASP A 50 -3.31 4.79 16.08
CA ASP A 50 -2.23 5.72 15.77
C ASP A 50 -2.07 5.86 14.25
N LEU A 51 -2.28 7.09 13.76
CA LEU A 51 -2.13 7.46 12.36
C LEU A 51 -0.74 7.98 12.01
N ASP A 52 0.10 8.30 13.00
CA ASP A 52 1.44 8.85 12.80
C ASP A 52 2.48 7.72 12.77
N ALA A 53 2.24 6.63 13.50
CA ALA A 53 3.12 5.47 13.50
C ALA A 53 2.84 4.52 12.32
N ASN A 54 3.90 4.19 11.55
CA ASN A 54 3.87 3.19 10.48
C ASN A 54 2.95 3.54 9.29
N PHE A 55 2.61 4.81 9.13
CA PHE A 55 1.74 5.33 8.07
C PHE A 55 2.28 6.66 7.57
N GLU A 56 3.20 6.57 6.59
CA GLU A 56 4.02 7.69 6.16
C GLU A 56 3.56 8.17 4.77
N PRO A 57 3.22 9.45 4.59
CA PRO A 57 2.93 9.99 3.26
C PRO A 57 4.20 9.95 2.40
N LEU A 58 4.01 9.83 1.10
CA LEU A 58 5.09 9.84 0.12
C LEU A 58 5.00 11.10 -0.74
N ASP A 59 6.16 11.63 -1.08
CA ASP A 59 6.27 12.75 -2.02
C ASP A 59 5.71 12.30 -3.37
N LEU A 60 4.92 13.16 -4.03
CA LEU A 60 4.15 12.95 -5.29
C LEU A 60 2.67 12.60 -5.10
N PRO A 61 1.86 13.49 -4.48
CA PRO A 61 0.42 13.36 -4.52
C PRO A 61 -0.09 13.40 -5.97
N SER A 62 -1.15 12.64 -6.22
CA SER A 62 -1.96 12.77 -7.43
C SER A 62 -3.07 13.79 -7.21
N SER A 63 -3.79 14.16 -8.27
CA SER A 63 -4.92 15.12 -8.17
C SER A 63 -6.07 14.65 -7.28
N ARG A 64 -6.15 13.36 -6.94
CA ARG A 64 -7.26 12.76 -6.18
C ARG A 64 -6.84 11.94 -4.97
N SER A 65 -5.55 11.66 -4.81
CA SER A 65 -5.06 10.81 -3.73
C SER A 65 -3.62 11.08 -3.40
N VAL A 66 -3.27 10.86 -2.14
CA VAL A 66 -1.91 10.93 -1.64
C VAL A 66 -1.39 9.49 -1.46
N PRO A 67 -0.22 9.15 -2.02
CA PRO A 67 0.39 7.86 -1.78
C PRO A 67 1.01 7.78 -0.38
N PHE A 68 0.92 6.62 0.25
CA PHE A 68 1.46 6.34 1.57
C PHE A 68 2.26 5.03 1.56
N LYS A 69 3.29 4.99 2.39
CA LYS A 69 3.95 3.77 2.82
C LYS A 69 3.34 3.33 4.14
N VAL A 70 2.91 2.08 4.20
CA VAL A 70 2.22 1.54 5.37
C VAL A 70 2.93 0.28 5.85
N ARG A 71 3.15 0.16 7.17
CA ARG A 71 3.62 -1.07 7.80
C ARG A 71 2.58 -1.59 8.80
N LEU A 72 2.15 -2.84 8.64
CA LEU A 72 1.43 -3.57 9.68
C LEU A 72 2.44 -4.04 10.73
N ALA A 73 2.55 -3.31 11.84
CA ALA A 73 3.59 -3.51 12.85
C ALA A 73 3.60 -4.93 13.44
N SER A 74 2.42 -5.50 13.66
CA SER A 74 2.25 -6.83 14.27
C SER A 74 2.84 -7.99 13.46
N HIS A 75 2.97 -7.84 12.13
CA HIS A 75 3.37 -8.92 11.22
C HIS A 75 4.45 -8.48 10.20
N GLY A 76 4.98 -7.28 10.35
CA GLY A 76 6.02 -6.72 9.49
C GLY A 76 5.57 -6.23 8.11
N TYR A 77 4.40 -6.64 7.60
CA TYR A 77 3.97 -6.34 6.23
C TYR A 77 4.04 -4.86 5.86
N MET A 78 4.80 -4.54 4.81
CA MET A 78 5.08 -3.20 4.30
C MET A 78 4.59 -3.08 2.86
N LEU A 79 3.68 -2.15 2.64
CA LEU A 79 2.95 -2.03 1.39
C LEU A 79 2.68 -0.57 1.06
N ALA A 80 2.08 -0.34 -0.10
CA ALA A 80 1.64 0.98 -0.50
C ALA A 80 0.17 1.18 -0.17
N ALA A 81 -0.21 2.42 0.07
CA ALA A 81 -1.60 2.81 0.17
C ALA A 81 -1.88 4.08 -0.63
N LYS A 82 -3.11 4.20 -1.13
CA LYS A 82 -3.67 5.44 -1.67
C LYS A 82 -4.71 5.96 -0.69
N CYS A 83 -4.55 7.21 -0.30
CA CYS A 83 -5.42 7.86 0.67
C CYS A 83 -6.13 9.04 0.00
N THR A 84 -7.42 9.20 0.25
CA THR A 84 -8.23 10.19 -0.47
C THR A 84 -9.17 10.95 0.45
N ALA A 85 -9.48 12.21 0.09
CA ALA A 85 -10.47 13.03 0.77
C ALA A 85 -11.90 12.62 0.40
N VAL A 86 -12.87 13.09 1.18
CA VAL A 86 -14.28 12.69 1.05
C VAL A 86 -14.84 12.86 -0.37
N ASP A 87 -14.49 13.94 -1.05
CA ASP A 87 -14.97 14.28 -2.39
C ASP A 87 -14.50 13.28 -3.47
N PHE A 88 -13.44 12.53 -3.19
CA PHE A 88 -12.80 11.63 -4.14
C PHE A 88 -12.98 10.14 -3.81
N VAL A 89 -13.68 9.81 -2.71
CA VAL A 89 -13.94 8.42 -2.29
C VAL A 89 -14.63 7.60 -3.39
N ALA A 90 -15.55 8.20 -4.13
CA ALA A 90 -16.24 7.51 -5.23
C ALA A 90 -15.26 7.04 -6.33
N PHE A 91 -14.25 7.84 -6.65
CA PHE A 91 -13.21 7.47 -7.62
C PHE A 91 -12.31 6.36 -7.08
N LEU A 92 -11.92 6.41 -5.80
CA LEU A 92 -11.09 5.38 -5.19
C LEU A 92 -11.83 4.03 -5.09
N LYS A 93 -13.14 4.06 -4.81
CA LYS A 93 -14.01 2.87 -4.85
C LYS A 93 -14.17 2.31 -6.27
N HIS A 94 -14.27 3.19 -7.27
CA HIS A 94 -14.29 2.77 -8.67
C HIS A 94 -12.97 2.09 -9.07
N GLU A 95 -11.82 2.67 -8.70
CA GLU A 95 -10.51 2.06 -8.93
C GLU A 95 -10.41 0.68 -8.26
N ALA A 96 -10.87 0.54 -7.01
CA ALA A 96 -10.91 -0.74 -6.31
C ALA A 96 -11.78 -1.78 -7.05
N ALA A 97 -12.90 -1.36 -7.64
CA ALA A 97 -13.75 -2.25 -8.44
C ALA A 97 -13.05 -2.73 -9.72
N VAL A 98 -12.26 -1.87 -10.37
CA VAL A 98 -11.40 -2.27 -11.51
C VAL A 98 -10.40 -3.34 -11.06
N TYR A 99 -9.71 -3.14 -9.93
CA TYR A 99 -8.81 -4.17 -9.38
C TYR A 99 -9.54 -5.50 -9.15
N GLN A 100 -10.78 -5.50 -8.65
CA GLN A 100 -11.57 -6.72 -8.46
C GLN A 100 -11.83 -7.48 -9.78
N GLN A 101 -11.97 -6.77 -10.91
CA GLN A 101 -12.10 -7.39 -12.23
C GLN A 101 -10.76 -7.91 -12.75
N LEU A 102 -9.64 -7.27 -12.39
CA LEU A 102 -8.29 -7.64 -12.81
C LEU A 102 -7.63 -8.73 -11.94
N LYS A 103 -8.39 -9.40 -11.05
CA LYS A 103 -7.89 -10.47 -10.16
C LYS A 103 -6.91 -11.46 -10.83
N PRO A 104 -7.17 -11.99 -12.05
CA PRO A 104 -6.30 -12.98 -12.66
C PRO A 104 -4.90 -12.47 -13.01
N ILE A 105 -4.74 -11.15 -13.18
CA ILE A 105 -3.47 -10.53 -13.59
C ILE A 105 -2.79 -9.70 -12.48
N GLN A 106 -3.39 -9.67 -11.29
CA GLN A 106 -2.80 -9.03 -10.11
C GLN A 106 -1.54 -9.79 -9.67
N GLY A 107 -0.49 -9.04 -9.33
CA GLY A 107 0.79 -9.62 -8.98
C GLY A 107 1.64 -10.01 -10.19
N ILE A 108 1.16 -9.76 -11.42
CA ILE A 108 1.83 -10.08 -12.69
C ILE A 108 1.97 -8.81 -13.53
N HIS A 109 0.84 -8.16 -13.82
CA HIS A 109 0.79 -6.96 -14.68
C HIS A 109 0.32 -5.72 -13.92
N VAL A 110 -0.44 -5.91 -12.85
CA VAL A 110 -0.95 -4.82 -12.00
C VAL A 110 -0.71 -5.15 -10.52
N PRO A 111 -0.65 -4.14 -9.63
CA PRO A 111 -0.56 -4.35 -8.20
C PRO A 111 -1.63 -5.31 -7.65
N VAL A 112 -1.28 -6.04 -6.60
CA VAL A 112 -2.22 -6.81 -5.79
C VAL A 112 -3.03 -5.84 -4.94
N HIS A 113 -4.36 -5.93 -5.01
CA HIS A 113 -5.30 -5.17 -4.20
C HIS A 113 -5.69 -5.95 -2.94
N LEU A 114 -5.28 -5.42 -1.78
CA LEU A 114 -5.53 -6.06 -0.48
C LEU A 114 -6.88 -5.64 0.11
N GLY A 115 -7.37 -4.45 -0.21
CA GLY A 115 -8.67 -3.97 0.25
C GLY A 115 -8.68 -2.49 0.53
N ASN A 116 -9.82 -2.03 1.03
CA ASN A 116 -10.05 -0.63 1.38
C ASN A 116 -10.57 -0.54 2.81
N ILE A 117 -10.29 0.57 3.47
CA ILE A 117 -10.88 0.93 4.75
C ILE A 117 -11.30 2.40 4.73
N ASP A 118 -12.32 2.71 5.53
CA ASP A 118 -12.54 4.07 6.01
C ASP A 118 -11.72 4.26 7.29
N LEU A 119 -11.05 5.39 7.42
CA LEU A 119 -10.36 5.77 8.64
C LEU A 119 -11.38 6.21 9.69
N ASP A 120 -11.16 5.82 10.93
CA ASP A 120 -12.02 6.22 12.05
C ASP A 120 -11.86 7.72 12.37
N LYS A 121 -10.69 8.30 12.05
CA LYS A 121 -10.39 9.74 12.12
C LYS A 121 -9.71 10.17 10.83
N PRO A 122 -10.00 11.37 10.30
CA PRO A 122 -9.29 11.87 9.12
C PRO A 122 -7.78 12.02 9.40
N TYR A 123 -6.96 11.65 8.42
CA TYR A 123 -5.55 12.03 8.40
C TYR A 123 -5.44 13.41 7.73
N TYR A 124 -4.94 14.42 8.43
CA TYR A 124 -4.77 15.77 7.88
C TYR A 124 -3.43 15.91 7.16
N TYR A 125 -3.45 15.67 5.85
CA TYR A 125 -2.28 15.86 5.00
C TYR A 125 -1.99 17.35 4.82
N GLU A 126 -0.76 17.76 5.13
CA GLU A 126 -0.27 19.15 5.14
C GLU A 126 -1.15 20.11 5.97
N GLY A 127 -1.89 19.58 6.96
CA GLY A 127 -2.80 20.37 7.80
C GLY A 127 -4.06 20.88 7.09
N ILE A 128 -4.29 20.50 5.83
CA ILE A 128 -5.38 21.04 5.00
C ILE A 128 -6.33 19.93 4.55
N ALA A 129 -5.79 18.87 3.93
CA ALA A 129 -6.61 17.85 3.30
C ALA A 129 -6.92 16.70 4.28
N GLY A 130 -8.18 16.59 4.71
CA GLY A 130 -8.67 15.46 5.52
C GLY A 130 -8.86 14.21 4.67
N LEU A 131 -7.90 13.29 4.71
CA LEU A 131 -7.97 11.99 4.04
C LEU A 131 -8.79 11.02 4.90
N VAL A 132 -9.77 10.34 4.29
CA VAL A 132 -10.78 9.56 5.02
C VAL A 132 -10.90 8.12 4.54
N ASN A 133 -10.47 7.81 3.32
CA ASN A 133 -10.51 6.44 2.77
C ASN A 133 -9.13 6.03 2.27
N VAL A 134 -8.78 4.77 2.54
CA VAL A 134 -7.48 4.18 2.23
C VAL A 134 -7.67 2.92 1.41
N MET A 135 -6.93 2.80 0.29
CA MET A 135 -6.82 1.59 -0.51
C MET A 135 -5.41 1.02 -0.39
N PHE A 136 -5.31 -0.26 -0.04
CA PHE A 136 -4.04 -0.97 0.16
C PHE A 136 -3.64 -1.78 -1.07
N LEU A 137 -2.41 -1.57 -1.55
CA LEU A 137 -1.87 -2.17 -2.76
C LEU A 137 -0.47 -2.77 -2.50
N SER A 138 -0.12 -3.84 -3.19
CA SER A 138 1.29 -4.23 -3.30
C SER A 138 2.08 -3.16 -4.02
N VAL A 139 3.38 -3.07 -3.74
CA VAL A 139 4.27 -2.26 -4.57
C VAL A 139 4.35 -2.87 -5.96
N GLY A 140 4.11 -2.06 -6.99
CA GLY A 140 4.19 -2.49 -8.39
C GLY A 140 4.94 -1.49 -9.25
N GLY A 141 5.48 -1.99 -10.36
CA GLY A 141 6.28 -1.22 -11.30
C GLY A 141 7.79 -1.38 -11.12
N THR A 142 8.51 -1.19 -12.21
CA THR A 142 9.97 -0.98 -12.22
C THR A 142 10.25 0.49 -11.97
N VAL A 143 11.33 0.82 -11.26
CA VAL A 143 11.78 2.21 -11.10
C VAL A 143 12.06 2.78 -12.49
N ILE A 144 11.17 3.64 -12.99
CA ILE A 144 11.43 4.43 -14.19
C ILE A 144 12.15 5.69 -13.74
N HIS A 145 13.48 5.71 -13.89
CA HIS A 145 14.28 6.93 -13.80
C HIS A 145 13.90 7.84 -14.99
N ARG A 146 12.82 8.61 -14.87
CA ARG A 146 12.59 9.74 -15.78
C ARG A 146 13.21 10.99 -15.18
N HIS A 147 14.21 11.48 -15.91
CA HIS A 147 14.84 12.77 -15.73
C HIS A 147 13.78 13.86 -15.57
N MET A 148 13.71 14.48 -14.40
CA MET A 148 13.23 15.86 -14.26
C MET A 148 14.30 16.68 -13.55
N HIS A 149 14.46 17.90 -14.04
CA HIS A 149 15.60 18.79 -13.93
C HIS A 149 15.91 19.19 -12.47
N VAL A 150 17.20 19.03 -12.11
CA VAL A 150 18.08 19.90 -11.32
C VAL A 150 17.65 20.31 -9.89
N ASP A 151 18.46 19.83 -8.92
CA ASP A 151 18.75 20.38 -7.58
C ASP A 151 18.18 19.77 -6.28
N TYR A 152 17.97 18.45 -6.18
CA TYR A 152 17.98 17.79 -4.86
C TYR A 152 18.73 16.44 -4.85
N ARG A 153 20.07 16.49 -4.90
CA ARG A 153 20.97 15.30 -4.89
C ARG A 153 21.59 14.93 -3.53
N ALA A 154 20.85 15.01 -2.41
CA ALA A 154 21.44 14.58 -1.12
C ALA A 154 20.70 13.48 -0.35
N HIS A 155 19.47 13.08 -0.72
CA HIS A 155 18.68 12.14 0.10
C HIS A 155 18.07 10.96 -0.69
N LEU A 156 18.50 10.74 -1.93
CA LEU A 156 17.84 9.85 -2.90
C LEU A 156 18.15 8.34 -2.76
N THR A 157 18.60 7.85 -1.62
CA THR A 157 18.95 6.41 -1.49
C THR A 157 17.81 5.50 -1.03
N GLN A 158 16.58 5.98 -0.75
CA GLN A 158 15.48 5.10 -0.28
C GLN A 158 14.05 5.44 -0.74
N GLN A 159 13.82 6.30 -1.73
CA GLN A 159 12.47 6.59 -2.20
C GLN A 159 12.14 5.77 -3.46
N GLY A 160 11.47 4.64 -3.26
CA GLY A 160 10.86 3.86 -4.34
C GLY A 160 9.68 4.63 -4.94
N TYR A 161 9.74 4.91 -6.23
CA TYR A 161 8.67 5.58 -6.98
C TYR A 161 7.50 4.62 -7.19
N PHE A 162 6.29 5.09 -6.85
CA PHE A 162 5.05 4.38 -7.10
C PHE A 162 4.39 4.94 -8.35
N SER A 163 4.39 4.19 -9.45
CA SER A 163 3.53 4.51 -10.58
C SER A 163 2.23 3.73 -10.42
N PHE A 164 1.19 4.44 -9.98
CA PHE A 164 -0.17 3.94 -10.05
C PHE A 164 -0.84 4.66 -11.22
N THR A 165 -0.86 4.00 -12.37
CA THR A 165 -1.65 4.41 -13.54
C THR A 165 -3.13 4.41 -13.22
#